data_AF-A0A523MEW7-F1
#
_entry.id   AF-A0A523MEW7-F1
#
_cell.length_a   1.000
_cell.length_b   1.000
_cell.length_c   1.000
_cell.angle_alpha   90.00
_cell.angle_beta   90.00
_cell.angle_gamma   90.00
#
_symmetry.space_group_name_H-M   'P 1'
#
loop_
_entity.id
_entity.type
_entity.pdbx_description
1 polymer ?
#
loop_
_entity_poly.entity_id
_entity_poly.type
_entity_poly.pdbx_seq_one_letter_code
_entity_poly.pdbx_strand_id
1 'polypeptide(L)'
;MTDMLPRDAISTALTSANEIGKVALVPFITAGYPEKDKFIDTLKLIAAEGDVVEVGVPFSDPMADGVTIQRSSHAAIAAGVSLHWIIDELTAAGDIGAPVVLMSYLNPLLAFGFDALAEQALGAGVCGFIVPDMPWEESKEFRASLDKYGLALVQLVTPATPDERLEML
;
A
#
# COMPACT_ATOMS: atom_id res chain seq x y z
N MET A 1 18.13 17.81 11.72
CA MET A 1 17.51 17.19 10.54
C MET A 1 16.29 16.49 11.08
N THR A 2 15.10 17.00 10.81
CA THR A 2 13.86 16.33 11.21
C THR A 2 13.78 15.08 10.34
N ASP A 3 13.76 13.90 10.94
CA ASP A 3 13.63 12.66 10.18
C ASP A 3 12.32 12.72 9.39
N MET A 4 12.41 12.56 8.07
CA MET A 4 11.26 12.55 7.16
C MET A 4 10.36 11.37 7.54
N LEU A 5 9.06 11.62 7.75
CA LEU A 5 8.13 10.53 8.06
C LEU A 5 7.89 9.67 6.81
N PRO A 6 7.54 8.39 6.96
CA PRO A 6 7.25 7.52 5.81
C PRO A 6 6.19 8.10 4.87
N ARG A 7 5.11 8.70 5.41
CA ARG A 7 4.09 9.38 4.60
C ARG A 7 4.62 10.55 3.78
N ASP A 8 5.63 11.26 4.28
CA ASP A 8 6.20 12.42 3.60
C ASP A 8 7.00 11.99 2.35
N ALA A 9 7.54 10.76 2.35
CA ALA A 9 8.21 10.19 1.18
C ALA A 9 7.25 10.03 -0.01
N ILE A 10 5.99 9.65 0.25
CA ILE A 10 4.95 9.55 -0.79
C ILE A 10 4.68 10.94 -1.39
N SER A 11 4.37 11.92 -0.55
CA SER A 11 4.10 13.28 -1.02
C SER A 11 5.29 13.87 -1.77
N THR A 12 6.51 13.69 -1.25
CA THR A 12 7.74 14.20 -1.87
C THR A 12 7.97 13.61 -3.26
N ALA A 13 7.77 12.29 -3.42
CA ALA A 13 7.94 11.65 -4.71
C ALA A 13 6.93 12.17 -5.75
N LEU A 14 5.65 12.26 -5.37
CA LEU A 14 4.59 12.75 -6.24
C LEU A 14 4.79 14.23 -6.63
N THR A 15 5.19 15.09 -5.69
CA THR A 15 5.43 16.51 -5.98
C THR A 15 6.67 16.72 -6.83
N SER A 16 7.74 15.96 -6.57
CA SER A 16 9.00 16.07 -7.33
C SER A 16 8.80 15.78 -8.82
N ALA A 17 7.97 14.77 -9.16
CA ALA A 17 7.61 14.47 -10.55
C ALA A 17 6.91 15.67 -11.23
N ASN A 18 5.95 16.28 -10.54
CA ASN A 18 5.22 17.45 -11.04
C ASN A 18 6.13 18.67 -11.23
N GLU A 19 7.06 18.91 -10.29
CA GLU A 19 8.01 20.03 -10.34
C GLU A 19 8.94 19.97 -11.55
N ILE A 20 9.29 18.76 -12.01
CA ILE A 20 10.07 18.56 -13.24
C ILE A 20 9.21 18.45 -14.51
N GLY A 21 7.92 18.79 -14.42
CA GLY A 21 6.98 18.81 -15.54
C GLY A 21 6.52 17.43 -16.01
N LYS A 22 6.64 16.39 -15.17
CA LYS A 22 6.11 15.05 -15.42
C LYS A 22 4.84 14.80 -14.61
N VAL A 23 4.02 13.86 -15.09
CA VAL A 23 2.92 13.32 -14.29
C VAL A 23 3.48 12.18 -13.45
N ALA A 24 3.23 12.20 -12.14
CA ALA A 24 3.66 11.12 -11.26
C ALA A 24 3.05 9.77 -11.67
N LEU A 25 3.86 8.72 -11.67
CA LEU A 25 3.48 7.36 -12.02
C LEU A 25 3.41 6.48 -10.77
N VAL A 26 2.23 5.89 -10.53
CA VAL A 26 1.97 4.97 -9.41
C VAL A 26 1.55 3.60 -9.96
N PRO A 27 2.48 2.68 -10.25
CA PRO A 27 2.12 1.34 -10.70
C PRO A 27 1.62 0.46 -9.55
N PHE A 28 0.65 -0.39 -9.87
CA PHE A 28 0.13 -1.42 -8.98
C PHE A 28 0.63 -2.81 -9.40
N ILE A 29 1.00 -3.63 -8.41
CA ILE A 29 1.28 -5.06 -8.59
C ILE A 29 0.64 -5.89 -7.47
N THR A 30 0.02 -7.02 -7.82
CA THR A 30 -0.41 -8.01 -6.83
C THR A 30 0.80 -8.76 -6.28
N ALA A 31 0.97 -8.79 -4.95
CA ALA A 31 2.11 -9.44 -4.34
C ALA A 31 2.19 -10.93 -4.71
N GLY A 32 3.41 -11.40 -5.04
CA GLY A 32 3.69 -12.77 -5.43
C GLY A 32 3.10 -13.24 -6.76
N TYR A 33 2.58 -12.34 -7.60
CA TYR A 33 2.17 -12.63 -8.97
C TYR A 33 3.11 -11.96 -9.98
N PRO A 34 3.45 -12.59 -11.13
CA PRO A 34 3.03 -13.93 -11.57
C PRO A 34 3.78 -15.08 -10.91
N GLU A 35 4.97 -14.82 -10.35
CA GLU A 35 5.83 -15.82 -9.72
C GLU A 35 6.22 -15.36 -8.32
N LYS A 36 5.80 -16.12 -7.30
CA LYS A 36 6.02 -15.79 -5.88
C LYS A 36 7.49 -15.54 -5.56
N ASP A 37 8.38 -16.41 -6.08
CA ASP A 37 9.81 -16.37 -5.79
C ASP A 37 10.56 -15.23 -6.49
N LYS A 38 9.92 -14.54 -7.44
CA LYS A 38 10.49 -13.37 -8.15
C LYS A 38 9.85 -12.06 -7.74
N PHE A 39 9.07 -12.06 -6.66
CA PHE A 39 8.27 -10.90 -6.27
C PHE A 39 9.13 -9.66 -6.03
N ILE A 40 10.19 -9.76 -5.23
CA ILE A 40 11.07 -8.62 -4.92
C ILE A 40 11.80 -8.11 -6.17
N ASP A 41 12.32 -9.00 -7.01
CA ASP A 41 12.98 -8.60 -8.27
C ASP A 41 12.01 -7.85 -9.19
N THR A 42 10.78 -8.36 -9.32
CA THR A 42 9.73 -7.72 -10.12
C THR A 42 9.33 -6.37 -9.52
N LEU A 43 9.17 -6.30 -8.20
CA LEU A 43 8.82 -5.07 -7.50
C LEU A 43 9.89 -3.99 -7.69
N LYS A 44 11.18 -4.34 -7.57
CA LYS A 44 12.29 -3.39 -7.79
C LYS A 44 12.36 -2.90 -9.24
N LEU A 45 12.08 -3.77 -10.22
CA LEU A 45 11.99 -3.35 -11.63
C LEU A 45 10.85 -2.37 -11.87
N ILE A 46 9.70 -2.57 -11.22
CA ILE A 46 8.56 -1.65 -11.30
C ILE A 46 8.87 -0.34 -10.56
N ALA A 47 9.47 -0.42 -9.38
CA ALA A 47 9.86 0.73 -8.57
C ALA A 47 10.92 1.62 -9.25
N ALA A 48 11.77 1.06 -10.11
CA ALA A 48 12.72 1.85 -10.89
C ALA A 48 12.04 2.80 -11.89
N GLU A 49 10.79 2.51 -12.29
CA GLU A 49 10.02 3.32 -13.23
C GLU A 49 8.89 4.13 -12.56
N GLY A 50 8.46 3.73 -11.35
CA GLY A 50 7.39 4.38 -10.60
C GLY A 50 7.91 5.39 -9.57
N ASP A 51 7.20 6.50 -9.40
CA ASP A 51 7.51 7.46 -8.33
C ASP A 51 7.07 6.94 -6.95
N VAL A 52 6.01 6.11 -6.92
CA VAL A 52 5.48 5.39 -5.74
C VAL A 52 4.99 4.03 -6.25
N VAL A 53 5.13 2.95 -5.49
CA VAL A 53 4.59 1.64 -5.91
C VAL A 53 3.48 1.15 -4.99
N GLU A 54 2.40 0.66 -5.58
CA GLU A 54 1.31 0.01 -4.85
C GLU A 54 1.47 -1.51 -4.90
N VAL A 55 1.49 -2.13 -3.73
CA VAL A 55 1.56 -3.58 -3.58
C VAL A 55 0.22 -4.09 -3.06
N GLY A 56 -0.51 -4.79 -3.91
CA GLY A 56 -1.78 -5.42 -3.59
C GLY A 56 -1.58 -6.66 -2.72
N VAL A 57 -2.17 -6.65 -1.53
CA VAL A 57 -2.31 -7.82 -0.66
C VAL A 57 -3.45 -8.67 -1.21
N PRO A 58 -3.18 -9.90 -1.71
CA PRO A 58 -4.22 -10.69 -2.35
C PRO A 58 -5.26 -11.15 -1.32
N PHE A 59 -6.53 -11.05 -1.70
CA PHE A 59 -7.68 -11.34 -0.83
C PHE A 59 -8.64 -12.32 -1.51
N SER A 60 -9.28 -13.20 -0.72
CA SER A 60 -10.14 -14.28 -1.21
C SER A 60 -11.50 -13.79 -1.71
N ASP A 61 -12.00 -12.70 -1.13
CA ASP A 61 -13.33 -12.16 -1.39
C ASP A 61 -13.29 -10.70 -1.87
N PRO A 62 -12.58 -10.41 -2.98
CA PRO A 62 -12.36 -9.04 -3.44
C PRO A 62 -13.61 -8.47 -4.14
N MET A 63 -14.46 -7.77 -3.38
CA MET A 63 -15.70 -7.19 -3.92
C MET A 63 -15.47 -5.97 -4.81
N ALA A 64 -14.38 -5.23 -4.63
CA ALA A 64 -14.11 -3.97 -5.33
C ALA A 64 -13.26 -4.14 -6.60
N ASP A 65 -12.59 -5.28 -6.76
CA ASP A 65 -11.62 -5.48 -7.83
C ASP A 65 -12.24 -5.95 -9.15
N GLY A 66 -11.65 -5.51 -10.25
CA GLY A 66 -11.94 -6.05 -11.58
C GLY A 66 -11.34 -7.45 -11.79
N VAL A 67 -11.88 -8.19 -12.77
CA VAL A 67 -11.52 -9.60 -13.07
C VAL A 67 -10.02 -9.84 -13.21
N THR A 68 -9.26 -8.90 -13.76
CA THR A 68 -7.80 -9.01 -13.90
C THR A 68 -7.11 -9.12 -12.54
N ILE A 69 -7.44 -8.24 -11.59
CA ILE A 69 -6.86 -8.21 -10.24
C ILE A 69 -7.37 -9.42 -9.42
N GLN A 70 -8.64 -9.80 -9.59
CA GLN A 70 -9.16 -11.01 -8.95
C GLN A 70 -8.37 -12.26 -9.36
N ARG A 71 -8.01 -12.39 -10.65
CA ARG A 71 -7.23 -13.53 -11.16
C ARG A 71 -5.81 -13.55 -10.63
N SER A 72 -5.11 -12.40 -10.59
CA SER A 72 -3.77 -12.34 -10.02
C SER A 72 -3.78 -12.64 -8.53
N SER A 73 -4.77 -12.12 -7.78
CA SER A 73 -4.94 -12.39 -6.35
C SER A 73 -5.22 -13.88 -6.08
N HIS A 74 -6.10 -14.51 -6.85
CA HIS A 74 -6.38 -15.95 -6.72
C HIS A 74 -5.13 -16.80 -6.96
N ALA A 75 -4.34 -16.48 -7.99
CA ALA A 75 -3.08 -17.17 -8.28
C ALA A 75 -2.05 -16.98 -7.14
N ALA A 76 -1.92 -15.76 -6.60
CA ALA A 76 -1.04 -15.48 -5.48
C ALA A 76 -1.44 -16.23 -4.20
N ILE A 77 -2.74 -16.27 -3.87
CA ILE A 77 -3.27 -17.03 -2.72
C ILE A 77 -3.00 -18.53 -2.90
N ALA A 78 -3.20 -19.08 -4.09
CA ALA A 78 -2.91 -20.48 -4.38
C ALA A 78 -1.42 -20.82 -4.21
N ALA A 79 -0.52 -19.83 -4.40
CA ALA A 79 0.91 -19.95 -4.14
C ALA A 79 1.29 -19.71 -2.66
N GLY A 80 0.31 -19.46 -1.77
CA GLY A 80 0.54 -19.25 -0.34
C GLY A 80 0.99 -17.83 0.05
N VAL A 81 0.74 -16.83 -0.81
CA VAL A 81 1.00 -15.42 -0.48
C VAL A 81 0.04 -14.97 0.63
N SER A 82 0.58 -14.29 1.64
CA SER A 82 -0.17 -13.72 2.76
C SER A 82 0.43 -12.38 3.17
N LEU A 83 -0.29 -11.57 3.95
CA LEU A 83 0.23 -10.30 4.48
C LEU A 83 1.52 -10.47 5.29
N HIS A 84 1.60 -11.52 6.13
CA HIS A 84 2.83 -11.84 6.86
C HIS A 84 4.00 -12.09 5.92
N TRP A 85 3.79 -12.91 4.88
CA TRP A 85 4.83 -13.17 3.88
C TRP A 85 5.24 -11.89 3.14
N ILE A 86 4.31 -11.00 2.79
CA ILE A 86 4.64 -9.72 2.12
C ILE A 86 5.55 -8.87 3.01
N ILE A 87 5.20 -8.74 4.29
CA ILE A 87 6.00 -7.98 5.27
C ILE A 87 7.39 -8.60 5.45
N ASP A 88 7.49 -9.94 5.54
CA ASP A 88 8.77 -10.65 5.65
C ASP A 88 9.67 -10.41 4.42
N GLU A 89 9.13 -10.53 3.21
CA GLU A 89 9.88 -10.33 1.96
C GLU A 89 10.36 -8.89 1.81
N LEU A 90 9.50 -7.90 2.12
CA LEU A 90 9.88 -6.48 2.08
C LEU A 90 10.96 -6.16 3.12
N THR A 91 10.82 -6.69 4.33
CA THR A 91 11.83 -6.54 5.40
C THR A 91 13.17 -7.14 4.98
N ALA A 92 13.17 -8.33 4.37
CA ALA A 92 14.40 -8.97 3.89
C ALA A 92 15.03 -8.23 2.69
N ALA A 93 14.21 -7.64 1.83
CA ALA A 93 14.65 -6.90 0.65
C ALA A 93 15.30 -5.55 0.96
N GLY A 94 14.88 -4.91 2.07
CA GLY A 94 15.29 -3.57 2.44
C GLY A 94 14.75 -2.52 1.46
N ASP A 95 15.64 -1.68 0.95
CA ASP A 95 15.26 -0.62 0.02
C ASP A 95 14.72 -1.19 -1.32
N ILE A 96 13.51 -0.75 -1.68
CA ILE A 96 12.79 -1.09 -2.91
C ILE A 96 13.09 -0.07 -4.04
N GLY A 97 13.61 1.11 -3.71
CA GLY A 97 13.94 2.17 -4.67
C GLY A 97 12.83 3.20 -4.90
N ALA A 98 11.61 2.96 -4.37
CA ALA A 98 10.50 3.90 -4.36
C ALA A 98 9.66 3.71 -3.08
N PRO A 99 8.91 4.74 -2.62
CA PRO A 99 7.94 4.59 -1.54
C PRO A 99 6.93 3.47 -1.83
N VAL A 100 6.73 2.58 -0.87
CA VAL A 100 5.82 1.43 -1.00
C VAL A 100 4.51 1.70 -0.26
N VAL A 101 3.38 1.52 -0.93
CA VAL A 101 2.04 1.59 -0.34
C VAL A 101 1.38 0.22 -0.43
N LEU A 102 0.89 -0.30 0.69
CA LEU A 102 0.14 -1.57 0.68
C LEU A 102 -1.35 -1.30 0.41
N MET A 103 -1.88 -1.90 -0.64
CA MET A 103 -3.33 -1.89 -0.92
C MET A 103 -3.93 -3.21 -0.42
N SER A 104 -4.86 -3.15 0.53
CA SER A 104 -5.45 -4.35 1.14
C SER A 104 -6.91 -4.12 1.50
N TYR A 105 -7.70 -5.19 1.52
CA TYR A 105 -9.00 -5.18 2.19
C TYR A 105 -8.82 -5.12 3.70
N LEU A 106 -9.84 -4.70 4.43
CA LEU A 106 -9.77 -4.48 5.87
C LEU A 106 -9.50 -5.77 6.66
N ASN A 107 -10.12 -6.89 6.27
CA ASN A 107 -10.10 -8.12 7.06
C ASN A 107 -8.67 -8.68 7.32
N PRO A 108 -7.77 -8.79 6.33
CA PRO A 108 -6.37 -9.16 6.59
C PRO A 108 -5.65 -8.25 7.60
N LEU A 109 -5.92 -6.94 7.57
CA LEU A 109 -5.30 -5.96 8.47
C LEU A 109 -5.82 -6.11 9.90
N LEU A 110 -7.14 -6.32 10.06
CA LEU A 110 -7.77 -6.62 11.34
C LEU A 110 -7.24 -7.93 11.94
N ALA A 111 -7.12 -8.97 11.12
CA ALA A 111 -6.63 -10.28 11.57
C ALA A 111 -5.15 -10.23 11.99
N PHE A 112 -4.36 -9.35 11.38
CA PHE A 112 -2.97 -9.07 11.80
C PHE A 112 -2.92 -8.29 13.11
N GLY A 113 -3.87 -7.36 13.29
CA GLY A 113 -3.91 -6.40 14.39
C GLY A 113 -3.18 -5.11 14.02
N PHE A 114 -3.88 -3.97 14.11
CA PHE A 114 -3.42 -2.69 13.57
C PHE A 114 -2.11 -2.17 14.17
N ASP A 115 -1.93 -2.29 15.48
CA ASP A 115 -0.70 -1.81 16.14
C ASP A 115 0.52 -2.65 15.73
N ALA A 116 0.40 -3.98 15.76
CA ALA A 116 1.48 -4.87 15.33
C ALA A 116 1.78 -4.72 13.83
N LEU A 117 0.74 -4.54 13.01
CA LEU A 117 0.88 -4.30 11.59
C LEU A 117 1.63 -2.99 11.32
N ALA A 118 1.26 -1.89 11.99
CA ALA A 118 1.90 -0.60 11.77
C ALA A 118 3.39 -0.62 12.15
N GLU A 119 3.74 -1.28 13.26
CA GLU A 119 5.14 -1.47 13.67
C GLU A 119 5.93 -2.27 12.62
N GLN A 120 5.41 -3.42 12.19
CA GLN A 120 6.11 -4.27 11.23
C GLN A 120 6.16 -3.66 9.83
N ALA A 121 5.13 -2.93 9.42
CA ALA A 121 5.10 -2.21 8.14
C ALA A 121 6.20 -1.14 8.09
N LEU A 122 6.42 -0.39 9.17
CA LEU A 122 7.55 0.53 9.26
C LEU A 122 8.89 -0.20 9.09
N GLY A 123 9.07 -1.34 9.79
CA GLY A 123 10.27 -2.16 9.67
C GLY A 123 10.50 -2.73 8.27
N ALA A 124 9.43 -2.95 7.51
CA ALA A 124 9.43 -3.40 6.13
C ALA A 124 9.61 -2.27 5.10
N GLY A 125 9.74 -1.01 5.53
CA GLY A 125 9.88 0.14 4.63
C GLY A 125 8.59 0.57 3.94
N VAL A 126 7.42 0.12 4.43
CA VAL A 126 6.11 0.58 3.93
C VAL A 126 5.89 2.03 4.35
N CYS A 127 5.36 2.84 3.44
CA CYS A 127 5.08 4.26 3.66
C CYS A 127 3.61 4.55 4.00
N GLY A 128 2.70 3.63 3.66
CA GLY A 128 1.30 3.78 3.97
C GLY A 128 0.42 2.67 3.41
N PHE A 129 -0.89 2.86 3.56
CA PHE A 129 -1.92 1.90 3.19
C PHE A 129 -3.04 2.56 2.38
N ILE A 130 -3.61 1.78 1.45
CA ILE A 130 -4.91 2.03 0.83
C ILE A 130 -5.84 0.89 1.27
N VAL A 131 -7.01 1.24 1.81
CA VAL A 131 -8.00 0.25 2.28
C VAL A 131 -9.36 0.53 1.64
N PRO A 132 -9.67 -0.08 0.48
CA PRO A 132 -10.83 0.31 -0.34
C PRO A 132 -12.19 0.11 0.34
N ASP A 133 -12.28 -0.86 1.24
CA ASP A 133 -13.50 -1.22 1.97
C ASP A 133 -13.57 -0.56 3.37
N MET A 134 -12.65 0.34 3.71
CA MET A 134 -12.66 1.09 4.96
C MET A 134 -13.21 2.51 4.75
N PRO A 135 -14.43 2.82 5.23
CA PRO A 135 -14.91 4.20 5.24
C PRO A 135 -14.16 5.05 6.29
N TRP A 136 -14.10 6.36 6.05
CA TRP A 136 -13.40 7.31 6.93
C TRP A 136 -13.85 7.23 8.40
N GLU A 137 -15.14 7.01 8.65
CA GLU A 137 -15.72 6.87 10.00
C GLU A 137 -15.14 5.70 10.78
N GLU A 138 -14.86 4.58 10.10
CA GLU A 138 -14.34 3.35 10.70
C GLU A 138 -12.82 3.35 10.79
N SER A 139 -12.15 4.28 10.11
CA SER A 139 -10.68 4.35 10.06
C SER A 139 -10.00 4.84 11.34
N LYS A 140 -10.74 5.32 12.34
CA LYS A 140 -10.17 6.01 13.52
C LYS A 140 -9.12 5.16 14.24
N GLU A 141 -9.40 3.89 14.46
CA GLU A 141 -8.49 2.99 15.17
C GLU A 141 -7.22 2.73 14.35
N PHE A 142 -7.37 2.43 13.06
CA PHE A 142 -6.23 2.16 12.20
C PHE A 142 -5.36 3.40 12.01
N ARG A 143 -5.96 4.58 11.80
CA ARG A 143 -5.22 5.86 11.74
C ARG A 143 -4.41 6.12 13.00
N ALA A 144 -4.98 5.88 14.18
CA ALA A 144 -4.27 6.04 15.44
C ALA A 144 -3.06 5.09 15.55
N SER A 145 -3.13 3.88 14.99
CA SER A 145 -1.98 2.97 14.90
C SER A 145 -0.93 3.46 13.91
N LEU A 146 -1.34 3.90 12.72
CA LEU A 146 -0.44 4.38 11.66
C LEU A 146 0.29 5.68 12.03
N ASP A 147 -0.41 6.60 12.70
CA ASP A 147 0.13 7.91 13.12
C ASP A 147 1.30 7.78 14.09
N LYS A 148 1.34 6.73 14.93
CA LYS A 148 2.47 6.44 15.84
C LYS A 148 3.80 6.27 15.09
N TYR A 149 3.73 5.81 13.84
CA TYR A 149 4.87 5.49 12.99
C TYR A 149 4.99 6.41 11.76
N GLY A 150 4.11 7.42 11.65
CA GLY A 150 4.11 8.35 10.52
C GLY A 150 3.73 7.70 9.18
N LEU A 151 2.97 6.60 9.21
CA LEU A 151 2.47 5.92 8.01
C LEU A 151 1.22 6.63 7.47
N ALA A 152 1.05 6.64 6.15
CA ALA A 152 -0.13 7.22 5.51
C ALA A 152 -1.32 6.25 5.53
N LEU A 153 -2.54 6.79 5.61
CA LEU A 153 -3.76 6.12 5.19
C LEU A 153 -4.36 6.89 4.02
N VAL A 154 -4.12 6.42 2.81
CA VAL A 154 -4.58 7.06 1.57
C VAL A 154 -6.08 6.82 1.41
N GLN A 155 -6.85 7.91 1.33
CA GLN A 155 -8.30 7.88 1.22
C GLN A 155 -8.76 7.84 -0.24
N LEU A 156 -9.80 7.05 -0.53
CA LEU A 156 -10.44 7.04 -1.83
C LEU A 156 -11.57 8.06 -1.86
N VAL A 157 -11.59 8.86 -2.92
CA VAL A 157 -12.68 9.78 -3.24
C VAL A 157 -13.23 9.47 -4.62
N THR A 158 -14.49 9.83 -4.85
CA THR A 158 -15.17 9.61 -6.12
C THR A 158 -15.80 10.92 -6.60
N PRO A 159 -16.21 11.02 -7.88
CA PRO A 159 -17.00 12.17 -8.35
C PRO A 159 -18.33 12.36 -7.61
N ALA A 160 -18.80 11.36 -6.86
CA ALA A 160 -20.01 11.43 -6.05
C ALA A 160 -19.74 11.76 -4.57
N THR A 161 -18.48 11.93 -4.16
CA THR A 161 -18.11 12.30 -2.80
C THR A 161 -18.55 13.74 -2.53
N PRO A 162 -19.40 14.02 -1.51
CA PRO A 162 -19.83 15.38 -1.21
C PRO A 162 -18.69 16.29 -0.76
N ASP A 163 -18.78 17.59 -1.03
CA ASP A 163 -17.77 18.57 -0.61
C ASP A 163 -17.50 18.54 0.90
N GLU A 164 -18.57 18.41 1.71
CA GLU A 164 -18.47 18.27 3.17
C GLU A 164 -17.60 17.06 3.58
N ARG A 165 -17.62 15.98 2.80
CA ARG A 165 -16.76 14.81 3.02
C ARG A 165 -15.32 15.13 2.60
N LEU A 166 -15.12 15.83 1.49
CA LEU A 166 -13.77 16.19 1.01
C LEU A 166 -13.03 17.07 2.02
N GLU A 167 -13.73 17.98 2.70
CA GLU A 167 -13.12 18.83 3.74
C GLU A 167 -12.68 18.06 5.00
N MET A 168 -13.19 16.85 5.21
CA MET A 168 -12.86 16.00 6.36
C MET A 168 -11.63 15.10 6.14
N LEU A 169 -11.26 14.83 4.89
CA LEU A 169 -10.21 13.88 4.49
C LEU A 169 -8.85 14.58 4.40
#